data_AF-A0A2H3JAC7-F1
#
_entry.id   AF-A0A2H3JAC7-F1
#
_cell.length_a   1.000
_cell.length_b   1.000
_cell.length_c   1.000
_cell.angle_alpha   90.00
_cell.angle_beta   90.00
_cell.angle_gamma   90.00
#
_symmetry.space_group_name_H-M   'P 1'
#
loop_
_entity.id
_entity.type
_entity.pdbx_description
1 polymer ?
#
loop_
_entity_poly.entity_id
_entity_poly.type
_entity_poly.pdbx_seq_one_letter_code
_entity_poly.pdbx_strand_id
1 'polypeptide(L)'
;MARWSLGELIVGRDLQDWSWDPQLRPTEAQLQTFTRRFGTSARRAYANAANPRTFADEVYEKINSLTVAELVHRIIARTLDDEISHDILVATPSPDDRQAFTLQISTQHLWMKVLGRLDHTTKQAADTLYQLFIGNPHTRASAGYLLERAFLVEFPNGGEWPITAMKKSPRSGKTGTHRRSNDTKHSQYLRLGYQGHIVAIANDRVETPVEAFDRLRRRRFSRGEALILKDGFYIPHSRSQPSFDAFVYEAGPQRATIFQVTVSNRHPISTEGLDWLHDCGAKSLRLVVVTPTLDDGVVEDVWVANSHKDKLDEVYHLGLSGLKCTVKEMYR
;
A
#
# COMPACT_ATOMS: atom_id res chain seq x y z
N MET A 1 11.87 -17.26 2.05
CA MET A 1 11.52 -17.96 3.31
C MET A 1 10.06 -17.66 3.61
N ALA A 2 9.21 -18.63 3.98
CA ALA A 2 7.81 -18.34 4.30
C ALA A 2 7.73 -17.46 5.56
N ARG A 3 6.83 -16.47 5.56
CA ARG A 3 6.54 -15.67 6.76
C ARG A 3 5.81 -16.56 7.76
N TRP A 4 6.38 -16.76 8.93
CA TRP A 4 5.68 -17.44 10.02
C TRP A 4 4.54 -16.54 10.50
N SER A 5 3.35 -17.09 10.67
CA SER A 5 2.26 -16.39 11.36
C SER A 5 2.58 -16.26 12.86
N LEU A 6 1.94 -15.33 13.54
CA LEU A 6 2.08 -15.21 14.99
C LEU A 6 1.67 -16.50 15.71
N GLY A 7 0.62 -17.17 15.24
CA GLY A 7 0.18 -18.46 15.80
C GLY A 7 1.23 -19.56 15.66
N GLU A 8 1.85 -19.68 14.48
CA GLU A 8 2.93 -20.65 14.27
C GLU A 8 4.16 -20.33 15.12
N LEU A 9 4.49 -19.05 15.34
CA LEU A 9 5.57 -18.64 16.25
C LEU A 9 5.26 -18.98 17.71
N ILE A 10 4.01 -18.83 18.14
CA ILE A 10 3.58 -19.20 19.50
C ILE A 10 3.73 -20.71 19.70
N VAL A 11 3.22 -21.51 18.75
CA VAL A 11 3.37 -22.97 18.79
C VAL A 11 4.84 -23.38 18.74
N GLY A 12 5.62 -22.79 17.82
CA GLY A 12 7.03 -23.12 17.66
C GLY A 12 7.91 -22.73 18.85
N ARG A 13 7.56 -21.66 19.59
CA ARG A 13 8.18 -21.30 20.87
C ARG A 13 8.03 -22.44 21.88
N ASP A 14 6.85 -23.04 21.97
CA ASP A 14 6.58 -24.10 22.96
C ASP A 14 7.32 -25.41 22.65
N LEU A 15 7.80 -25.54 21.41
CA LEU A 15 8.65 -26.66 20.97
C LEU A 15 10.16 -26.39 21.16
N GLN A 16 10.58 -25.18 21.53
CA GLN A 16 11.99 -24.90 21.81
C GLN A 16 12.38 -25.41 23.21
N ASP A 17 13.66 -25.77 23.38
CA ASP A 17 14.22 -26.07 24.70
C ASP A 17 14.61 -24.78 25.42
N TRP A 18 13.91 -24.49 26.52
CA TRP A 18 14.15 -23.32 27.39
C TRP A 18 14.76 -23.71 28.74
N SER A 19 15.13 -24.99 28.93
CA SER A 19 15.60 -25.47 30.23
C SER A 19 16.88 -24.78 30.70
N TRP A 20 17.67 -24.24 29.77
CA TRP A 20 18.96 -23.61 30.08
C TRP A 20 18.83 -22.13 30.47
N ASP A 21 17.79 -21.45 29.99
CA ASP A 21 17.45 -20.09 30.43
C ASP A 21 15.94 -19.82 30.22
N PRO A 22 15.11 -20.12 31.23
CA PRO A 22 13.66 -19.89 31.16
C PRO A 22 13.28 -18.42 30.98
N GLN A 23 14.15 -17.47 31.33
CA GLN A 23 13.86 -16.04 31.21
C GLN A 23 13.93 -15.55 29.76
N LEU A 24 14.63 -16.28 28.89
CA LEU A 24 14.67 -15.99 27.45
C LEU A 24 13.40 -16.42 26.73
N ARG A 25 12.53 -17.23 27.35
CA ARG A 25 11.27 -17.66 26.72
C ARG A 25 10.32 -16.48 26.56
N PRO A 26 10.00 -16.05 25.32
CA PRO A 26 9.14 -14.89 25.13
C PRO A 26 7.66 -15.22 25.39
N THR A 27 6.96 -14.31 26.06
CA THR A 27 5.49 -14.33 26.13
C THR A 27 4.86 -14.10 24.75
N GLU A 28 3.58 -14.43 24.60
CA GLU A 28 2.85 -14.17 23.34
C GLU A 28 2.80 -12.69 22.98
N ALA A 29 2.62 -11.82 23.98
CA ALA A 29 2.62 -10.37 23.82
C ALA A 29 4.00 -9.84 23.35
N GLN A 30 5.09 -10.41 23.87
CA GLN A 30 6.45 -10.12 23.42
C GLN A 30 6.67 -10.56 21.96
N LEU A 31 6.26 -11.77 21.59
CA LEU A 31 6.31 -12.22 20.18
C LEU A 31 5.48 -11.32 19.26
N GLN A 32 4.28 -10.92 19.67
CA GLN A 32 3.44 -10.01 18.89
C GLN A 32 4.11 -8.65 18.69
N THR A 33 4.70 -8.08 19.74
CA THR A 33 5.38 -6.79 19.66
C THR A 33 6.65 -6.87 18.82
N PHE A 34 7.44 -7.94 18.99
CA PHE A 34 8.64 -8.20 18.20
C PHE A 34 8.30 -8.33 16.72
N THR A 35 7.31 -9.16 16.39
CA THR A 35 6.93 -9.43 14.99
C THR A 35 6.36 -8.20 14.29
N ARG A 36 5.62 -7.34 15.00
CA ARG A 36 5.18 -6.05 14.46
C ARG A 36 6.34 -5.10 14.16
N ARG A 37 7.43 -5.16 14.94
CA ARG A 37 8.59 -4.28 14.79
C ARG A 37 9.62 -4.80 13.79
N PHE A 38 9.93 -6.08 13.81
CA PHE A 38 11.07 -6.66 13.07
C PHE A 38 10.67 -7.78 12.09
N GLY A 39 9.42 -8.23 12.14
CA GLY A 39 8.88 -9.24 11.25
C GLY A 39 8.95 -10.64 11.84
N THR A 40 8.68 -11.65 11.01
CA THR A 40 8.34 -13.00 11.49
C THR A 40 9.44 -14.05 11.25
N SER A 41 10.70 -13.64 11.43
CA SER A 41 11.82 -14.59 11.47
C SER A 41 11.79 -15.36 12.78
N ALA A 42 11.45 -16.65 12.74
CA ALA A 42 11.36 -17.51 13.93
C ALA A 42 12.66 -17.51 14.75
N ARG A 43 13.81 -17.66 14.09
CA ARG A 43 15.13 -17.62 14.75
C ARG A 43 15.34 -16.31 15.51
N ARG A 44 15.05 -15.16 14.89
CA ARG A 44 15.24 -13.85 15.55
C ARG A 44 14.21 -13.62 16.65
N ALA A 45 12.96 -14.03 16.44
CA ALA A 45 11.90 -13.89 17.42
C ALA A 45 12.16 -14.69 18.69
N TYR A 46 12.58 -15.95 18.59
CA TYR A 46 12.87 -16.78 19.77
C TYR A 46 14.11 -16.30 20.52
N ALA A 47 15.14 -15.83 19.80
CA ALA A 47 16.36 -15.33 20.43
C ALA A 47 16.19 -13.96 21.11
N ASN A 48 15.28 -13.09 20.62
CA ASN A 48 15.27 -11.68 21.00
C ASN A 48 13.92 -11.12 21.46
N ALA A 49 12.80 -11.82 21.30
CA ALA A 49 11.49 -11.22 21.64
C ALA A 49 11.32 -10.96 23.15
N ALA A 50 11.97 -11.74 24.02
CA ALA A 50 11.93 -11.52 25.46
C ALA A 50 12.63 -10.20 25.86
N ASN A 51 13.76 -9.89 25.22
CA ASN A 51 14.49 -8.64 25.39
C ASN A 51 14.94 -8.08 24.02
N PRO A 52 14.08 -7.30 23.35
CA PRO A 52 14.33 -6.87 21.97
C PRO A 52 15.36 -5.75 21.85
N ARG A 53 15.89 -5.22 22.96
CA ARG A 53 16.71 -4.00 22.96
C ARG A 53 18.01 -4.19 22.17
N THR A 54 18.79 -5.23 22.50
CA THR A 54 20.07 -5.50 21.83
C THR A 54 19.89 -5.69 20.33
N PHE A 55 18.90 -6.52 19.93
CA PHE A 55 18.59 -6.71 18.52
C PHE A 55 18.10 -5.43 17.83
N ALA A 56 17.31 -4.60 18.53
CA ALA A 56 16.87 -3.32 18.00
C ALA A 56 18.07 -2.39 17.74
N ASP A 57 18.99 -2.29 18.68
CA ASP A 57 20.19 -1.47 18.58
C ASP A 57 21.05 -1.94 17.39
N GLU A 58 21.30 -3.26 17.27
CA GLU A 58 22.00 -3.84 16.12
C GLU A 58 21.34 -3.51 14.77
N VAL A 59 20.02 -3.69 14.67
CA VAL A 59 19.27 -3.41 13.43
C VAL A 59 19.28 -1.92 13.12
N TYR A 60 19.18 -1.05 14.12
CA TYR A 60 19.19 0.39 13.90
C TYR A 60 20.57 0.91 13.52
N GLU A 61 21.65 0.40 14.12
CA GLU A 61 23.01 0.71 13.70
C GLU A 61 23.23 0.32 12.23
N LYS A 62 22.77 -0.87 11.83
CA LYS A 62 22.78 -1.31 10.44
C LYS A 62 22.00 -0.34 9.54
N ILE A 63 20.80 0.09 9.94
CA ILE A 63 20.01 1.08 9.18
C ILE A 63 20.74 2.43 9.09
N ASN A 64 21.37 2.87 10.18
CA ASN A 64 22.07 4.15 10.24
C ASN A 64 23.29 4.17 9.33
N SER A 65 23.94 3.03 9.11
CA SER A 65 25.04 2.91 8.15
C SER A 65 24.59 2.85 6.69
N LEU A 66 23.31 2.60 6.38
CA LEU A 66 22.84 2.49 5.00
C LEU A 66 22.80 3.85 4.29
N THR A 67 23.39 3.89 3.09
CA THR A 67 23.14 4.92 2.08
C THR A 67 22.05 4.50 1.10
N VAL A 68 21.46 5.45 0.37
CA VAL A 68 20.53 5.14 -0.74
C VAL A 68 21.23 4.23 -1.76
N ALA A 69 22.46 4.55 -2.14
CA ALA A 69 23.22 3.79 -3.13
C ALA A 69 23.48 2.34 -2.69
N GLU A 70 23.80 2.09 -1.43
CA GLU A 70 24.01 0.73 -0.92
C GLU A 70 22.69 -0.05 -0.84
N LEU A 71 21.61 0.58 -0.37
CA LEU A 71 20.30 -0.05 -0.33
C LEU A 71 19.87 -0.48 -1.74
N VAL A 72 20.08 0.40 -2.72
CA VAL A 72 19.84 0.14 -4.15
C VAL A 72 20.73 -0.97 -4.67
N HIS A 73 22.03 -0.89 -4.45
CA HIS A 73 22.97 -1.89 -4.92
C HIS A 73 22.62 -3.28 -4.40
N ARG A 74 22.30 -3.40 -3.11
CA ARG A 74 21.90 -4.67 -2.48
C ARG A 74 20.59 -5.21 -3.07
N ILE A 75 19.63 -4.33 -3.32
CA ILE A 75 18.33 -4.69 -3.87
C ILE A 75 18.42 -5.11 -5.34
N ILE A 76 19.25 -4.42 -6.14
CA ILE A 76 19.46 -4.72 -7.56
C ILE A 76 20.33 -5.97 -7.72
N ALA A 77 21.41 -6.09 -6.96
CA ALA A 77 22.36 -7.20 -7.05
C ALA A 77 21.74 -8.54 -6.61
N ARG A 78 20.57 -8.51 -5.94
CA ARG A 78 19.88 -9.69 -5.38
C ARG A 78 20.77 -10.47 -4.40
N THR A 79 21.83 -9.85 -3.90
CA THR A 79 22.75 -10.44 -2.94
C THR A 79 22.16 -10.25 -1.55
N LEU A 80 21.65 -11.34 -1.00
CA LEU A 80 21.21 -11.40 0.39
C LEU A 80 22.27 -12.00 1.32
N ASP A 81 23.46 -12.32 0.81
CA ASP A 81 24.47 -13.11 1.52
C ASP A 81 25.09 -12.43 2.75
N ASP A 82 24.78 -11.17 2.99
CA ASP A 82 25.23 -10.43 4.16
C ASP A 82 24.23 -10.52 5.32
N GLU A 83 24.74 -10.64 6.56
CA GLU A 83 23.98 -10.63 7.83
C GLU A 83 23.03 -9.42 8.01
N ILE A 84 23.20 -8.38 7.20
CA ILE A 84 22.41 -7.14 7.24
C ILE A 84 21.10 -7.29 6.47
N SER A 85 21.11 -8.06 5.38
CA SER A 85 19.98 -8.10 4.44
C SER A 85 18.74 -8.76 5.07
N HIS A 86 18.94 -9.82 5.85
CA HIS A 86 17.85 -10.66 6.35
C HIS A 86 17.09 -10.06 7.55
N ASP A 87 17.70 -9.10 8.26
CA ASP A 87 17.06 -8.45 9.41
C ASP A 87 16.13 -7.30 8.96
N ILE A 88 16.37 -6.76 7.76
CA ILE A 88 15.63 -5.62 7.20
C ILE A 88 14.73 -6.05 6.04
N LEU A 89 15.25 -6.84 5.11
CA LEU A 89 14.58 -7.29 3.89
C LEU A 89 14.07 -8.73 4.04
N VAL A 90 12.90 -8.98 3.48
CA VAL A 90 12.32 -10.32 3.38
C VAL A 90 12.05 -10.68 1.93
N ALA A 91 12.58 -11.83 1.51
CA ALA A 91 12.27 -12.46 0.23
C ALA A 91 11.04 -13.36 0.37
N THR A 92 9.96 -12.98 -0.32
CA THR A 92 8.69 -13.72 -0.37
C THR A 92 8.58 -14.40 -1.74
N PRO A 93 8.63 -15.74 -1.84
CA PRO A 93 8.48 -16.42 -3.12
C PRO A 93 7.07 -16.24 -3.68
N SER A 94 6.93 -16.31 -5.01
CA SER A 94 5.63 -16.37 -5.67
C SER A 94 4.93 -17.69 -5.30
N PRO A 95 3.58 -17.70 -5.16
CA PRO A 95 2.84 -18.93 -4.86
C PRO A 95 3.10 -20.06 -5.86
N ASP A 96 3.25 -19.71 -7.13
CA ASP A 96 3.34 -20.67 -8.24
C ASP A 96 4.79 -20.97 -8.69
N ASP A 97 5.76 -20.15 -8.26
CA ASP A 97 7.16 -20.26 -8.66
C ASP A 97 8.09 -19.82 -7.52
N ARG A 98 8.87 -20.75 -6.98
CA ARG A 98 9.82 -20.48 -5.88
C ARG A 98 11.08 -19.73 -6.34
N GLN A 99 11.38 -19.73 -7.64
CA GLN A 99 12.49 -18.96 -8.22
C GLN A 99 12.09 -17.50 -8.44
N ALA A 100 10.79 -17.23 -8.64
CA ALA A 100 10.23 -15.90 -8.59
C ALA A 100 10.01 -15.47 -7.13
N PHE A 101 10.50 -14.30 -6.75
CA PHE A 101 10.28 -13.75 -5.42
C PHE A 101 10.13 -12.23 -5.44
N THR A 102 9.58 -11.67 -4.38
CA THR A 102 9.58 -10.23 -4.11
C THR A 102 10.43 -9.92 -2.90
N LEU A 103 11.21 -8.84 -2.96
CA LEU A 103 11.93 -8.25 -1.84
C LEU A 103 11.16 -7.06 -1.29
N GLN A 104 10.99 -7.05 0.02
CA GLN A 104 10.33 -5.95 0.74
C GLN A 104 10.98 -5.73 2.10
N ILE A 105 10.93 -4.50 2.60
CA ILE A 105 11.28 -4.25 4.00
C ILE A 105 10.23 -4.93 4.89
N SER A 106 10.71 -5.66 5.89
CA SER A 106 9.96 -6.67 6.64
C SER A 106 8.72 -6.13 7.35
N THR A 107 8.80 -4.92 7.90
CA THR A 107 7.71 -4.29 8.66
C THR A 107 7.58 -2.81 8.32
N GLN A 108 6.40 -2.25 8.62
CA GLN A 108 6.18 -0.80 8.60
C GLN A 108 7.17 -0.07 9.53
N HIS A 109 7.46 -0.63 10.70
CA HIS A 109 8.39 -0.01 11.65
C HIS A 109 9.80 0.16 11.05
N LEU A 110 10.32 -0.89 10.40
CA LEU A 110 11.61 -0.82 9.72
C LEU A 110 11.58 0.10 8.50
N TRP A 111 10.47 0.12 7.75
CA TRP A 111 10.24 1.11 6.70
C TRP A 111 10.41 2.54 7.21
N MET A 112 9.76 2.86 8.33
CA MET A 112 9.84 4.20 8.93
C MET A 112 11.25 4.52 9.43
N LYS A 113 12.03 3.53 9.89
CA LYS A 113 13.42 3.73 10.30
C LYS A 113 14.32 4.00 9.10
N VAL A 114 14.20 3.21 8.04
CA VAL A 114 14.94 3.39 6.78
C VAL A 114 14.61 4.74 6.16
N LEU A 115 13.34 5.07 5.97
CA LEU A 115 12.93 6.35 5.40
C LEU A 115 13.40 7.52 6.26
N GLY A 116 13.26 7.43 7.58
CA GLY A 116 13.69 8.47 8.51
C GLY A 116 15.18 8.75 8.37
N ARG A 117 16.00 7.70 8.26
CA ARG A 117 17.43 7.86 8.00
C ARG A 117 17.70 8.59 6.68
N LEU A 118 17.03 8.20 5.61
CA LEU A 118 17.26 8.75 4.27
C LEU A 118 16.74 10.18 4.10
N ASP A 119 15.65 10.57 4.78
CA ASP A 119 15.10 11.93 4.74
C ASP A 119 16.11 12.98 5.26
N HIS A 120 16.91 12.62 6.27
CA HIS A 120 17.99 13.47 6.78
C HIS A 120 19.08 13.72 5.72
N THR A 121 19.18 12.85 4.72
CA THR A 121 20.20 12.93 3.68
C THR A 121 19.67 13.53 2.37
N THR A 122 18.37 13.39 2.07
CA THR A 122 17.80 13.84 0.79
C THR A 122 16.30 14.09 0.91
N LYS A 123 15.84 15.33 0.62
CA LYS A 123 14.41 15.70 0.61
C LYS A 123 13.56 14.90 -0.38
N GLN A 124 14.21 14.31 -1.40
CA GLN A 124 13.61 13.48 -2.44
C GLN A 124 13.84 11.97 -2.21
N ALA A 125 14.29 11.55 -1.01
CA ALA A 125 14.63 10.16 -0.75
C ALA A 125 13.47 9.19 -1.02
N ALA A 126 12.24 9.55 -0.63
CA ALA A 126 11.05 8.73 -0.88
C ALA A 126 10.79 8.54 -2.38
N ASP A 127 10.83 9.62 -3.15
CA ASP A 127 10.62 9.57 -4.60
C ASP A 127 11.75 8.81 -5.30
N THR A 128 13.00 9.04 -4.91
CA THR A 128 14.16 8.31 -5.45
C THR A 128 14.00 6.81 -5.22
N LEU A 129 13.74 6.38 -3.98
CA LEU A 129 13.49 4.98 -3.67
C LEU A 129 12.29 4.41 -4.41
N TYR A 130 11.22 5.20 -4.56
CA TYR A 130 10.05 4.81 -5.32
C TYR A 130 10.40 4.50 -6.77
N GLN A 131 11.08 5.41 -7.49
CA GLN A 131 11.54 5.17 -8.86
C GLN A 131 12.39 3.90 -8.98
N LEU A 132 13.34 3.73 -8.06
CA LEU A 132 14.22 2.57 -8.01
C LEU A 132 13.44 1.26 -7.82
N PHE A 133 12.44 1.26 -6.93
CA PHE A 133 11.64 0.07 -6.66
C PHE A 133 10.66 -0.28 -7.76
N ILE A 134 10.15 0.69 -8.51
CA ILE A 134 9.28 0.45 -9.67
C ILE A 134 10.09 -0.19 -10.80
N GLY A 135 11.32 0.30 -11.02
CA GLY A 135 12.23 -0.17 -12.07
C GLY A 135 12.67 -1.63 -11.91
N ASN A 136 12.55 -2.21 -10.72
CA ASN A 136 12.84 -3.62 -10.47
C ASN A 136 11.55 -4.39 -10.08
N PRO A 137 11.08 -5.34 -10.91
CA PRO A 137 9.88 -6.13 -10.64
C PRO A 137 9.85 -6.82 -9.26
N HIS A 138 11.02 -7.23 -8.75
CA HIS A 138 11.13 -7.90 -7.46
C HIS A 138 10.84 -6.97 -6.28
N THR A 139 10.96 -5.65 -6.46
CA THR A 139 10.77 -4.67 -5.39
C THR A 139 9.51 -3.84 -5.52
N ARG A 140 8.67 -4.12 -6.51
CA ARG A 140 7.43 -3.37 -6.72
C ARG A 140 6.54 -3.33 -5.48
N ALA A 141 6.50 -4.38 -4.67
CA ALA A 141 5.79 -4.38 -3.38
C ALA A 141 6.25 -3.23 -2.46
N SER A 142 7.55 -2.93 -2.46
CA SER A 142 8.14 -1.80 -1.74
C SER A 142 7.72 -0.46 -2.34
N ALA A 143 7.69 -0.34 -3.67
CA ALA A 143 7.14 0.84 -4.34
C ALA A 143 5.68 1.08 -3.97
N GLY A 144 4.88 0.02 -3.89
CA GLY A 144 3.46 0.09 -3.54
C GLY A 144 3.22 0.63 -2.14
N TYR A 145 4.08 0.24 -1.20
CA TYR A 145 4.05 0.79 0.15
C TYR A 145 4.26 2.32 0.16
N LEU A 146 5.25 2.82 -0.59
CA LEU A 146 5.54 4.25 -0.68
C LEU A 146 4.41 5.01 -1.40
N LEU A 147 3.90 4.42 -2.48
CA LEU A 147 2.79 4.96 -3.25
C LEU A 147 1.52 5.12 -2.42
N GLU A 148 1.15 4.08 -1.66
CA GLU A 148 -0.03 4.10 -0.76
C GLU A 148 0.10 5.22 0.27
N ARG A 149 1.29 5.39 0.86
CA ARG A 149 1.55 6.44 1.84
C ARG A 149 1.45 7.84 1.22
N ALA A 150 2.07 8.04 0.06
CA ALA A 150 2.01 9.31 -0.64
C ALA A 150 0.57 9.66 -1.02
N PHE A 151 -0.16 8.70 -1.59
CA PHE A 151 -1.57 8.82 -1.92
C PHE A 151 -2.41 9.27 -0.71
N LEU A 152 -2.28 8.60 0.45
CA LEU A 152 -3.03 8.93 1.66
C LEU A 152 -2.67 10.31 2.27
N VAL A 153 -1.49 10.84 1.95
CA VAL A 153 -1.05 12.18 2.37
C VAL A 153 -1.57 13.24 1.41
N GLU A 154 -1.43 13.02 0.11
CA GLU A 154 -1.64 14.01 -0.94
C GLU A 154 -3.11 14.20 -1.29
N PHE A 155 -3.84 13.12 -1.55
CA PHE A 155 -5.20 13.19 -2.10
C PHE A 155 -6.19 13.95 -1.20
N PRO A 156 -6.15 13.81 0.14
CA PRO A 156 -7.03 14.61 0.99
C PRO A 156 -6.75 16.11 0.94
N ASN A 157 -5.64 16.57 0.39
CA ASN A 157 -5.33 18.00 0.26
C ASN A 157 -6.00 18.63 -0.97
N GLY A 158 -6.73 17.86 -1.76
CA GLY A 158 -7.33 18.32 -3.00
C GLY A 158 -6.29 18.40 -4.13
N GLY A 159 -6.78 18.50 -5.36
CA GLY A 159 -5.93 18.60 -6.54
C GLY A 159 -6.56 18.01 -7.78
N GLU A 160 -5.76 17.93 -8.84
CA GLU A 160 -6.13 17.37 -10.13
C GLU A 160 -5.12 16.31 -10.59
N TRP A 161 -5.61 15.17 -11.05
CA TRP A 161 -4.80 14.07 -11.58
C TRP A 161 -5.37 13.54 -12.89
N PRO A 162 -4.54 13.29 -13.92
CA PRO A 162 -4.99 12.65 -15.14
C PRO A 162 -5.44 11.21 -14.85
N ILE A 163 -6.56 10.82 -15.43
CA ILE A 163 -7.11 9.47 -15.32
C ILE A 163 -7.57 8.96 -16.68
N THR A 164 -7.58 7.64 -16.81
CA THR A 164 -8.04 6.94 -18.02
C THR A 164 -9.25 6.09 -17.67
N ALA A 165 -10.38 6.31 -18.35
CA ALA A 165 -11.56 5.46 -18.20
C ALA A 165 -11.26 4.04 -18.72
N MET A 166 -11.43 3.04 -17.86
CA MET A 166 -11.17 1.65 -18.21
C MET A 166 -12.35 1.05 -18.98
N LYS A 167 -12.05 0.43 -20.12
CA LYS A 167 -13.05 -0.18 -21.00
C LYS A 167 -13.25 -1.65 -20.63
N LYS A 168 -14.48 -2.14 -20.79
CA LYS A 168 -14.78 -3.56 -20.65
C LYS A 168 -14.02 -4.33 -21.74
N SER A 169 -13.27 -5.33 -21.32
CA SER A 169 -12.49 -6.22 -22.18
C SER A 169 -13.39 -7.31 -22.77
N PRO A 170 -13.14 -7.76 -24.02
CA PRO A 170 -13.78 -8.94 -24.59
C PRO A 170 -13.55 -10.22 -23.78
N ARG A 171 -12.51 -10.25 -22.94
CA ARG A 171 -12.20 -11.37 -22.02
C ARG A 171 -13.11 -11.44 -20.79
N SER A 172 -14.11 -10.56 -20.67
CA SER A 172 -15.09 -10.63 -19.59
C SER A 172 -15.83 -11.96 -19.66
N GLY A 173 -15.76 -12.73 -18.58
CA GLY A 173 -16.37 -14.06 -18.48
C GLY A 173 -17.73 -14.05 -17.79
N LYS A 174 -18.28 -15.25 -17.56
CA LYS A 174 -19.53 -15.44 -16.81
C LYS A 174 -19.43 -15.00 -15.35
N THR A 175 -18.26 -15.15 -14.74
CA THR A 175 -18.04 -14.90 -13.30
C THR A 175 -17.49 -13.51 -13.01
N GLY A 176 -16.84 -12.85 -13.97
CA GLY A 176 -16.21 -11.55 -13.75
C GLY A 176 -16.12 -10.68 -15.00
N THR A 177 -16.20 -9.38 -14.79
CA THR A 177 -15.97 -8.35 -15.78
C THR A 177 -14.50 -7.96 -15.74
N HIS A 178 -13.82 -8.17 -16.87
CA HIS A 178 -12.44 -7.75 -17.06
C HIS A 178 -12.45 -6.33 -17.62
N ARG A 179 -11.77 -5.39 -16.97
CA ARG A 179 -11.57 -4.03 -17.47
C ARG A 179 -10.08 -3.79 -17.73
N ARG A 180 -9.79 -3.09 -18.83
CA ARG A 180 -8.42 -2.81 -19.30
C ARG A 180 -8.27 -1.33 -19.64
N SER A 181 -7.13 -0.76 -19.25
CA SER A 181 -6.67 0.54 -19.75
C SER A 181 -6.05 0.32 -21.12
N ASN A 182 -6.64 0.88 -22.17
CA ASN A 182 -6.20 0.68 -23.57
C ASN A 182 -5.59 1.90 -24.21
N ASP A 183 -5.62 3.04 -23.53
CA ASP A 183 -5.26 4.32 -24.10
C ASP A 183 -4.09 4.89 -23.31
N THR A 184 -3.01 5.19 -24.03
CA THR A 184 -1.92 6.04 -23.53
C THR A 184 -2.36 7.50 -23.42
N LYS A 185 -3.51 7.86 -24.02
CA LYS A 185 -4.07 9.21 -23.92
C LYS A 185 -4.98 9.31 -22.71
N HIS A 186 -4.53 10.08 -21.72
CA HIS A 186 -5.40 10.55 -20.63
C HIS A 186 -6.54 11.37 -21.23
N SER A 187 -7.76 10.84 -21.14
CA SER A 187 -8.95 11.49 -21.67
C SER A 187 -9.66 12.36 -20.63
N GLN A 188 -9.32 12.18 -19.35
CA GLN A 188 -10.07 12.72 -18.23
C GLN A 188 -9.16 13.12 -17.06
N TYR A 189 -9.70 13.95 -16.18
CA TYR A 189 -9.03 14.47 -14.99
C TYR A 189 -9.92 14.25 -13.76
N LEU A 190 -9.36 13.59 -12.74
CA LEU A 190 -9.93 13.51 -11.41
C LEU A 190 -9.62 14.80 -10.66
N ARG A 191 -10.64 15.49 -10.19
CA ARG A 191 -10.53 16.69 -9.36
C ARG A 191 -11.08 16.40 -7.98
N LEU A 192 -10.30 16.68 -6.94
CA LEU A 192 -10.71 16.55 -5.55
C LEU A 192 -10.75 17.92 -4.89
N GLY A 193 -11.91 18.27 -4.30
CA GLY A 193 -12.09 19.56 -3.62
C GLY A 193 -12.17 20.79 -4.55
N TYR A 194 -12.52 20.62 -5.82
CA TYR A 194 -12.53 21.73 -6.79
C TYR A 194 -13.85 22.51 -6.77
N GLN A 195 -13.79 23.83 -6.56
CA GLN A 195 -14.96 24.74 -6.63
C GLN A 195 -16.17 24.26 -5.79
N GLY A 196 -15.94 23.80 -4.56
CA GLY A 196 -16.98 23.29 -3.68
C GLY A 196 -17.47 21.87 -3.99
N HIS A 197 -16.96 21.24 -5.05
CA HIS A 197 -17.19 19.82 -5.34
C HIS A 197 -16.14 18.93 -4.66
N ILE A 198 -16.60 17.88 -3.98
CA ILE A 198 -15.71 16.95 -3.30
C ILE A 198 -14.98 16.04 -4.31
N VAL A 199 -15.70 15.51 -5.31
CA VAL A 199 -15.13 14.78 -6.45
C VAL A 199 -15.74 15.31 -7.74
N ALA A 200 -14.92 15.56 -8.75
CA ALA A 200 -15.37 15.78 -10.11
C ALA A 200 -14.48 15.00 -11.09
N ILE A 201 -15.06 14.55 -12.20
CA ILE A 201 -14.33 13.97 -13.33
C ILE A 201 -14.63 14.83 -14.55
N ALA A 202 -13.59 15.40 -15.13
CA ALA A 202 -13.70 16.35 -16.24
C ALA A 202 -12.88 15.86 -17.45
N ASN A 203 -13.20 16.34 -18.65
CA ASN A 203 -12.45 15.99 -19.87
C ASN A 203 -11.33 17.00 -20.18
N ASP A 204 -11.31 18.12 -19.47
CA ASP A 204 -10.36 19.22 -19.59
C ASP A 204 -9.46 19.30 -18.35
N ARG A 205 -8.30 19.92 -18.53
CA ARG A 205 -7.37 20.24 -17.44
C ARG A 205 -7.70 21.60 -16.88
N VAL A 206 -7.59 21.77 -15.57
CA VAL A 206 -7.68 23.09 -14.93
C VAL A 206 -6.37 23.84 -15.15
N GLU A 207 -6.45 25.00 -15.81
CA GLU A 207 -5.32 25.95 -15.92
C GLU A 207 -5.25 26.93 -14.73
N THR A 208 -6.23 26.86 -13.83
CA THR A 208 -6.45 27.77 -12.70
C THR A 208 -5.42 27.56 -11.57
N PRO A 209 -5.12 28.58 -10.74
CA PRO A 209 -4.19 28.45 -9.61
C PRO A 209 -4.60 27.40 -8.58
N VAL A 210 -3.62 26.93 -7.79
CA VAL A 210 -3.78 25.93 -6.72
C VAL A 210 -4.86 26.31 -5.69
N GLU A 211 -5.16 27.59 -5.52
CA GLU A 211 -6.20 28.07 -4.58
C GLU A 211 -7.62 27.62 -4.90
N ALA A 212 -7.87 27.04 -6.09
CA ALA A 212 -9.19 26.52 -6.46
C ALA A 212 -9.53 25.15 -5.84
N PHE A 213 -8.59 24.51 -5.15
CA PHE A 213 -8.76 23.18 -4.56
C PHE A 213 -8.77 23.25 -3.02
N ASP A 214 -9.91 22.89 -2.45
CA ASP A 214 -10.11 22.80 -1.01
C ASP A 214 -9.60 21.47 -0.46
N ARG A 215 -9.03 21.53 0.74
CA ARG A 215 -8.67 20.33 1.51
C ARG A 215 -9.92 19.55 1.90
N LEU A 216 -9.95 18.26 1.57
CA LEU A 216 -10.99 17.35 2.01
C LEU A 216 -10.84 16.99 3.49
N ARG A 217 -11.98 16.94 4.18
CA ARG A 217 -12.02 16.50 5.58
C ARG A 217 -11.66 15.01 5.66
N ARG A 218 -10.53 14.71 6.29
CA ARG A 218 -10.09 13.33 6.59
C ARG A 218 -10.98 12.72 7.67
N ARG A 219 -11.41 11.48 7.46
CA ARG A 219 -12.18 10.67 8.42
C ARG A 219 -11.51 9.32 8.55
N ARG A 220 -11.34 8.82 9.77
CA ARG A 220 -10.86 7.46 10.00
C ARG A 220 -12.01 6.54 10.35
N PHE A 221 -11.92 5.27 9.95
CA PHE A 221 -12.93 4.25 10.25
C PHE A 221 -12.27 2.91 10.55
N SER A 222 -12.94 2.07 11.33
CA SER A 222 -12.56 0.66 11.50
C SER A 222 -13.66 -0.23 10.95
N ARG A 223 -13.28 -1.36 10.36
CA ARG A 223 -14.24 -2.37 9.94
C ARG A 223 -14.97 -2.94 11.16
N GLY A 224 -16.31 -2.97 11.12
CA GLY A 224 -17.17 -3.45 12.22
C GLY A 224 -17.74 -2.35 13.12
N GLU A 225 -17.30 -1.10 12.96
CA GLU A 225 -17.93 0.05 13.60
C GLU A 225 -19.13 0.54 12.78
N ALA A 226 -20.19 1.00 13.45
CA ALA A 226 -21.31 1.66 12.79
C ALA A 226 -20.83 2.98 12.17
N LEU A 227 -20.74 3.02 10.84
CA LEU A 227 -20.23 4.17 10.10
C LEU A 227 -21.36 4.98 9.46
N ILE A 228 -21.55 6.21 9.91
CA ILE A 228 -22.45 7.17 9.24
C ILE A 228 -21.62 7.94 8.21
N LEU A 229 -21.94 7.73 6.93
CA LEU A 229 -21.27 8.39 5.82
C LEU A 229 -21.61 9.88 5.76
N LYS A 230 -20.58 10.71 5.60
CA LYS A 230 -20.61 12.16 5.49
C LYS A 230 -19.56 12.57 4.48
N ASP A 231 -19.73 13.75 3.90
CA ASP A 231 -18.73 14.36 3.04
C ASP A 231 -17.31 14.29 3.62
N GLY A 232 -16.38 13.76 2.82
CA GLY A 232 -14.96 13.68 3.17
C GLY A 232 -14.21 12.49 2.58
N PHE A 233 -12.92 12.45 2.91
CA PHE A 233 -11.96 11.42 2.51
C PHE A 233 -11.77 10.43 3.67
N TYR A 234 -12.13 9.17 3.47
CA TYR A 234 -12.11 8.10 4.46
C TYR A 234 -10.86 7.23 4.33
N ILE A 235 -10.18 7.04 5.46
CA ILE A 235 -8.95 6.24 5.59
C ILE A 235 -9.18 5.19 6.67
N PRO A 236 -8.91 3.90 6.43
CA PRO A 236 -9.08 2.89 7.46
C PRO A 236 -8.03 3.07 8.58
N HIS A 237 -8.39 2.78 9.84
CA HIS A 237 -7.47 2.85 10.99
C HIS A 237 -6.31 1.85 10.87
N SER A 238 -6.57 0.72 10.24
CA SER A 238 -5.63 -0.36 9.99
C SER A 238 -5.84 -0.88 8.58
N ARG A 239 -4.86 -1.62 8.04
CA ARG A 239 -5.01 -2.37 6.78
C ARG A 239 -5.97 -3.57 6.90
N SER A 240 -6.99 -3.46 7.75
CA SER A 240 -8.04 -4.46 7.97
C SER A 240 -9.07 -4.51 6.85
N GLN A 241 -9.02 -3.57 5.89
CA GLN A 241 -9.86 -3.57 4.72
C GLN A 241 -9.06 -4.06 3.51
N PRO A 242 -9.20 -5.33 3.10
CA PRO A 242 -8.46 -5.88 1.95
C PRO A 242 -8.98 -5.35 0.60
N SER A 243 -10.12 -4.67 0.60
CA SER A 243 -10.88 -4.36 -0.62
C SER A 243 -10.52 -3.02 -1.29
N PHE A 244 -9.96 -2.08 -0.52
CA PHE A 244 -9.54 -0.75 -0.98
C PHE A 244 -8.75 -0.02 0.11
N ASP A 245 -7.92 0.94 -0.29
CA ASP A 245 -7.02 1.67 0.60
C ASP A 245 -7.66 2.96 1.16
N ALA A 246 -8.55 3.58 0.40
CA ALA A 246 -9.34 4.73 0.83
C ALA A 246 -10.60 4.91 -0.02
N PHE A 247 -11.49 5.79 0.40
CA PHE A 247 -12.57 6.27 -0.46
C PHE A 247 -12.96 7.70 -0.12
N VAL A 248 -13.54 8.40 -1.09
CA VAL A 248 -14.19 9.69 -0.88
C VAL A 248 -15.69 9.48 -0.98
N TYR A 249 -16.45 10.06 -0.05
CA TYR A 249 -17.90 9.99 -0.07
C TYR A 249 -18.53 11.36 -0.31
N GLU A 250 -19.55 11.38 -1.17
CA GLU A 250 -20.35 12.54 -1.52
C GLU A 250 -21.80 12.29 -1.08
N ALA A 251 -22.26 13.01 -0.06
CA ALA A 251 -23.55 12.78 0.58
C ALA A 251 -24.75 13.14 -0.31
N GLY A 252 -24.61 14.16 -1.16
CA GLY A 252 -25.65 14.57 -2.11
C GLY A 252 -26.06 13.45 -3.07
N PRO A 253 -25.16 12.96 -3.95
CA PRO A 253 -25.44 11.82 -4.83
C PRO A 253 -25.38 10.46 -4.12
N GLN A 254 -25.00 10.43 -2.84
CA GLN A 254 -24.74 9.20 -2.06
C GLN A 254 -23.76 8.27 -2.77
N ARG A 255 -22.67 8.85 -3.29
CA ARG A 255 -21.68 8.17 -4.11
C ARG A 255 -20.37 8.00 -3.36
N ALA A 256 -19.76 6.82 -3.47
CA ALA A 256 -18.40 6.59 -3.01
C ALA A 256 -17.44 6.45 -4.20
N THR A 257 -16.37 7.24 -4.20
CA THR A 257 -15.22 7.06 -5.11
C THR A 257 -14.12 6.33 -4.37
N ILE A 258 -13.94 5.07 -4.70
CA ILE A 258 -13.02 4.12 -4.06
C ILE A 258 -11.65 4.23 -4.72
N PHE A 259 -10.60 4.21 -3.91
CA PHE A 259 -9.22 4.18 -4.36
C PHE A 259 -8.55 2.88 -3.94
N GLN A 260 -8.01 2.18 -4.93
CA GLN A 260 -7.17 1.00 -4.72
C GLN A 260 -5.78 1.30 -5.25
N VAL A 261 -4.83 1.47 -4.34
CA VAL A 261 -3.42 1.60 -4.64
C VAL A 261 -2.83 0.22 -4.86
N THR A 262 -2.11 0.05 -5.96
CA THR A 262 -1.50 -1.23 -6.27
C THR A 262 -0.33 -1.12 -7.24
N VAL A 263 0.49 -2.17 -7.27
CA VAL A 263 1.70 -2.29 -8.10
C VAL A 263 1.77 -3.58 -8.91
N SER A 264 0.75 -4.43 -8.78
CA SER A 264 0.63 -5.60 -9.65
C SER A 264 -0.16 -5.21 -10.91
N ASN A 265 -0.05 -6.05 -11.92
CA ASN A 265 -0.76 -5.89 -13.18
C ASN A 265 -2.15 -6.54 -13.17
N ARG A 266 -2.47 -7.33 -12.14
CA ARG A 266 -3.74 -8.04 -12.01
C ARG A 266 -4.31 -7.84 -10.62
N HIS A 267 -5.50 -7.24 -10.56
CA HIS A 267 -6.14 -6.93 -9.29
C HIS A 267 -7.59 -7.40 -9.24
N PRO A 268 -7.89 -8.44 -8.44
CA PRO A 268 -9.25 -8.71 -8.05
C PRO A 268 -9.70 -7.66 -7.04
N ILE A 269 -10.90 -7.13 -7.21
CA ILE A 269 -11.55 -6.30 -6.18
C ILE A 269 -12.39 -7.21 -5.32
N SER A 270 -12.17 -7.15 -4.00
CA SER A 270 -13.02 -7.86 -3.05
C SER A 270 -14.41 -7.25 -3.01
N THR A 271 -15.42 -8.09 -3.22
CA THR A 271 -16.85 -7.72 -3.19
C THR A 271 -17.30 -7.29 -1.80
N GLU A 272 -16.71 -7.87 -0.76
CA GLU A 272 -17.05 -7.63 0.63
C GLU A 272 -16.92 -6.16 1.04
N GLY A 273 -15.92 -5.45 0.50
CA GLY A 273 -15.77 -4.03 0.77
C GLY A 273 -16.82 -3.16 0.08
N LEU A 274 -17.25 -3.57 -1.12
CA LEU A 274 -18.28 -2.87 -1.88
C LEU A 274 -19.65 -3.03 -1.23
N ASP A 275 -19.97 -4.24 -0.76
CA ASP A 275 -21.19 -4.53 -0.02
C ASP A 275 -21.25 -3.73 1.29
N TRP A 276 -20.15 -3.71 2.04
CA TRP A 276 -20.05 -2.91 3.25
C TRP A 276 -20.29 -1.40 3.02
N LEU A 277 -19.76 -0.81 1.95
CA LEU A 277 -20.03 0.60 1.62
C LEU A 277 -21.50 0.85 1.29
N HIS A 278 -22.14 -0.10 0.59
CA HIS A 278 -23.57 -0.02 0.28
C HIS A 278 -24.41 -0.10 1.55
N ASP A 279 -24.07 -1.00 2.47
CA ASP A 279 -24.72 -1.12 3.78
C ASP A 279 -24.54 0.13 4.65
N CYS A 280 -23.43 0.85 4.48
CA CYS A 280 -23.20 2.16 5.11
C CYS A 280 -24.00 3.31 4.44
N GLY A 281 -24.70 3.06 3.32
CA GLY A 281 -25.59 4.00 2.66
C GLY A 281 -25.11 4.54 1.31
N ALA A 282 -24.00 4.04 0.74
CA ALA A 282 -23.58 4.41 -0.61
C ALA A 282 -24.46 3.74 -1.67
N LYS A 283 -25.06 4.53 -2.56
CA LYS A 283 -25.94 4.05 -3.63
C LYS A 283 -25.22 3.76 -4.95
N SER A 284 -24.10 4.42 -5.20
CA SER A 284 -23.28 4.22 -6.40
C SER A 284 -21.81 4.22 -6.04
N LEU A 285 -21.02 3.39 -6.74
CA LEU A 285 -19.59 3.26 -6.51
C LEU A 285 -18.82 3.56 -7.79
N ARG A 286 -17.73 4.31 -7.64
CA ARG A 286 -16.68 4.50 -8.64
C ARG A 286 -15.40 3.87 -8.12
N LEU A 287 -14.60 3.31 -9.00
CA LEU A 287 -13.26 2.84 -8.66
C LEU A 287 -12.21 3.64 -9.41
N VAL A 288 -11.19 4.08 -8.69
CA VAL A 288 -9.94 4.59 -9.23
C VAL A 288 -8.83 3.66 -8.79
N VAL A 289 -8.21 2.95 -9.74
CA VAL A 289 -7.02 2.13 -9.49
C VAL A 289 -5.80 3.02 -9.65
N VAL A 290 -5.04 3.18 -8.57
CA VAL A 290 -3.86 4.02 -8.50
C VAL A 290 -2.63 3.13 -8.60
N THR A 291 -1.81 3.35 -9.62
CA THR A 291 -0.61 2.54 -9.86
C THR A 291 0.60 3.41 -10.13
N PRO A 292 1.81 2.84 -10.04
CA PRO A 292 2.96 3.44 -10.68
C PRO A 292 2.76 3.60 -12.17
N THR A 293 3.34 4.66 -12.75
CA THR A 293 3.54 4.69 -14.20
C THR A 293 4.53 3.59 -14.56
N LEU A 294 4.02 2.48 -15.08
CA LEU A 294 4.83 1.39 -15.63
C LEU A 294 5.16 1.70 -17.09
N ASP A 295 6.31 1.22 -17.57
CA ASP A 295 6.75 1.44 -18.96
C ASP A 295 5.66 1.07 -20.00
N ASP A 296 5.63 1.85 -21.08
CA ASP A 296 4.64 1.84 -22.18
C ASP A 296 4.45 0.43 -22.76
N GLY A 297 3.52 -0.33 -22.20
CA GLY A 297 3.20 -1.68 -22.66
C GLY A 297 2.60 -2.59 -21.60
N VAL A 298 2.73 -2.24 -20.30
CA VAL A 298 2.03 -2.98 -19.25
C VAL A 298 0.56 -2.56 -19.24
N VAL A 299 -0.29 -3.40 -19.83
CA VAL A 299 -1.74 -3.25 -19.71
C VAL A 299 -2.15 -3.57 -18.29
N GLU A 300 -2.84 -2.64 -17.65
CA GLU A 300 -3.41 -2.85 -16.33
C GLU A 300 -4.77 -3.50 -16.43
N ASP A 301 -4.88 -4.66 -15.77
CA ASP A 301 -6.06 -5.49 -15.78
C ASP A 301 -6.75 -5.47 -14.41
N VAL A 302 -8.01 -5.03 -14.41
CA VAL A 302 -8.87 -5.02 -13.22
C VAL A 302 -9.98 -6.04 -13.41
N TRP A 303 -10.18 -6.89 -12.39
CA TRP A 303 -11.21 -7.92 -12.39
C TRP A 303 -12.25 -7.62 -11.31
N VAL A 304 -13.50 -7.48 -11.75
CA VAL A 304 -14.64 -7.20 -10.87
C VAL A 304 -15.62 -8.35 -10.98
N ALA A 305 -16.08 -8.88 -9.86
CA ALA A 305 -17.11 -9.93 -9.86
C ALA A 305 -18.40 -9.43 -10.53
N ASN A 306 -19.02 -10.27 -11.37
CA ASN A 306 -20.23 -9.89 -12.09
C ASN A 306 -21.45 -9.63 -11.17
N SER A 307 -21.43 -10.17 -9.95
CA SER A 307 -22.43 -9.92 -8.91
C SER A 307 -22.53 -8.47 -8.46
N HIS A 308 -21.55 -7.62 -8.82
CA HIS A 308 -21.46 -6.22 -8.40
C HIS A 308 -21.37 -5.26 -9.59
N LYS A 309 -21.66 -5.75 -10.81
CA LYS A 309 -21.61 -4.95 -12.04
C LYS A 309 -22.57 -3.77 -12.03
N ASP A 310 -23.63 -3.87 -11.24
CA ASP A 310 -24.70 -2.91 -11.02
C ASP A 310 -24.38 -1.90 -9.91
N LYS A 311 -23.41 -2.22 -9.05
CA LYS A 311 -22.94 -1.32 -7.98
C LYS A 311 -21.76 -0.45 -8.42
N LEU A 312 -20.93 -0.97 -9.32
CA LEU A 312 -19.71 -0.32 -9.80
C LEU A 312 -19.91 0.24 -11.22
N ASP A 313 -20.29 1.51 -11.29
CA ASP A 313 -20.64 2.19 -12.53
C ASP A 313 -19.40 2.39 -13.42
N GLU A 314 -18.40 3.05 -12.84
CA GLU A 314 -17.26 3.60 -13.55
C GLU A 314 -15.96 3.13 -12.91
N VAL A 315 -15.00 2.80 -13.76
CA VAL A 315 -13.68 2.34 -13.35
C VAL A 315 -12.63 3.14 -14.11
N TYR A 316 -11.71 3.72 -13.37
CA TYR A 316 -10.65 4.57 -13.86
C TYR A 316 -9.30 4.03 -13.43
N HIS A 317 -8.31 4.33 -14.25
CA HIS A 317 -6.90 4.12 -13.96
C HIS A 317 -6.21 5.46 -13.76
N LEU A 318 -5.38 5.56 -12.73
CA LEU A 318 -4.58 6.73 -12.38
C LEU A 318 -3.12 6.28 -12.18
N GLY A 319 -2.25 6.66 -13.12
CA GLY A 319 -0.81 6.43 -13.00
C GLY A 319 -0.11 7.57 -12.27
N LEU A 320 0.69 7.26 -11.25
CA LEU A 320 1.54 8.21 -10.54
C LEU A 320 3.02 7.96 -10.88
N SER A 321 3.60 8.91 -11.59
CA SER A 321 5.00 8.86 -12.04
C SER A 321 6.00 9.25 -10.96
N GLY A 322 5.55 9.79 -9.82
CA GLY A 322 6.41 10.19 -8.72
C GLY A 322 5.61 10.56 -7.47
N LEU A 323 6.31 10.77 -6.36
CA LEU A 323 5.72 11.12 -5.07
C LEU A 323 5.94 12.61 -4.80
N LYS A 324 4.88 13.34 -4.45
CA LYS A 324 4.92 14.78 -4.12
C LYS A 324 4.84 15.04 -2.62
N CYS A 325 5.23 14.07 -1.80
CA CYS A 325 5.26 14.20 -0.35
C CYS A 325 6.64 13.91 0.23
N THR A 326 6.90 14.52 1.37
CA THR A 326 8.10 14.27 2.17
C THR A 326 7.93 13.02 3.01
N VAL A 327 9.05 12.40 3.37
CA VAL A 327 9.07 11.27 4.30
C VAL A 327 8.40 11.64 5.62
N LYS A 328 8.63 12.86 6.14
CA LYS A 328 7.98 13.38 7.37
C LYS A 328 6.46 13.34 7.29
N GLU A 329 5.86 13.63 6.14
CA GLU A 329 4.41 13.62 5.98
C GLU A 329 3.84 12.21 5.97
N MET A 330 4.59 11.23 5.45
CA MET A 330 4.20 9.82 5.47
C MET A 330 4.08 9.22 6.88
N TYR A 331 4.59 9.89 7.93
CA TYR A 331 4.44 9.45 9.34
C TYR A 331 3.08 9.77 9.98
N ARG A 332 2.24 10.63 9.37
CA ARG A 332 1.02 11.18 9.99
C ARG A 332 -0.23 10.35 9.66
#